data_AF-A0A2E2WK04-F1
#
_entry.id   AF-A0A2E2WK04-F1
#
_cell.length_a   1.000
_cell.length_b   1.000
_cell.length_c   1.000
_cell.angle_alpha   90.00
_cell.angle_beta   90.00
_cell.angle_gamma   90.00
#
_symmetry.space_group_name_H-M   'P 1'
#
loop_
_entity.id
_entity.type
_entity.pdbx_description
1 polymer ?
#
loop_
_entity_poly.entity_id
_entity_poly.type
_entity_poly.pdbx_seq_one_letter_code
_entity_poly.pdbx_strand_id
1 'polypeptide(L)'
;MTNTYKIIAASLLTCLMVATISYSASAQDNAKKTGGVFDLPAQSNNNGASDSAMTHPILNLTPDKSELLTLNKEAASVIVGNPNHINVMLDTPNTLIVVPRAAGASHFTVVGKDGSIIMQRHVIVGGGANKENYVRIRRSCGNATGSQSCEETSVYFCPDVCHEVSQNQTNTRSGR
;
A
#
# COMPACT_ATOMS: atom_id res chain seq x y z
N MET A 1 62.91 13.56 -20.21
CA MET A 1 62.77 13.05 -21.60
C MET A 1 61.29 13.21 -21.99
N THR A 2 60.83 14.41 -22.34
CA THR A 2 60.66 14.93 -23.72
C THR A 2 59.92 13.97 -24.66
N ASN A 3 58.65 14.24 -24.99
CA ASN A 3 58.34 14.86 -26.27
C ASN A 3 56.88 15.37 -26.37
N THR A 4 56.76 16.60 -26.86
CA THR A 4 55.60 17.40 -27.26
C THR A 4 55.21 17.12 -28.72
N TYR A 5 53.93 17.28 -29.10
CA TYR A 5 53.55 18.02 -30.34
C TYR A 5 52.11 18.55 -30.24
N LYS A 6 51.99 19.87 -30.42
CA LYS A 6 50.76 20.65 -30.65
C LYS A 6 50.30 20.44 -32.11
N ILE A 7 49.05 20.74 -32.49
CA ILE A 7 48.66 21.95 -33.28
C ILE A 7 47.13 21.89 -33.58
N ILE A 8 46.32 22.86 -33.09
CA ILE A 8 45.63 24.00 -33.78
C ILE A 8 44.34 23.65 -34.56
N ALA A 9 43.21 24.25 -34.15
CA ALA A 9 42.21 25.01 -34.97
C ALA A 9 40.91 25.17 -34.13
N ALA A 10 40.59 26.30 -33.51
CA ALA A 10 40.12 27.59 -34.06
C ALA A 10 38.68 27.56 -34.62
N SER A 11 37.80 28.35 -33.97
CA SER A 11 36.55 28.97 -34.46
C SER A 11 35.40 28.04 -34.90
N LEU A 12 34.12 28.26 -34.55
CA LEU A 12 33.37 29.50 -34.57
C LEU A 12 32.25 29.53 -33.52
N LEU A 13 32.12 30.72 -32.97
CA LEU A 13 30.94 31.35 -32.38
C LEU A 13 29.75 31.31 -33.35
N THR A 14 28.61 30.74 -32.95
CA THR A 14 27.31 31.02 -33.60
C THR A 14 26.20 31.20 -32.56
N CYS A 15 25.38 32.20 -32.86
CA CYS A 15 24.46 32.92 -32.00
C CYS A 15 23.42 32.07 -31.27
N LEU A 16 23.27 32.43 -29.99
CA LEU A 16 22.04 32.36 -29.23
C LEU A 16 20.99 33.29 -29.88
N MET A 17 19.82 32.76 -30.25
CA MET A 17 18.51 33.44 -30.40
C MET A 17 17.57 32.56 -31.23
N VAL A 18 16.69 31.77 -30.60
CA VAL A 18 15.33 31.50 -31.15
C VAL A 18 14.36 31.32 -29.99
N ALA A 19 13.22 32.00 -30.15
CA ALA A 19 12.15 32.25 -29.21
C ALA A 19 11.42 31.00 -28.67
N THR A 20 10.96 31.14 -27.44
CA THR A 20 9.85 30.38 -26.86
C THR A 20 8.56 30.64 -27.64
N ILE A 21 7.96 29.60 -28.23
CA ILE A 21 6.57 29.64 -28.67
C ILE A 21 5.82 28.48 -28.02
N SER A 22 4.89 28.83 -27.14
CA SER A 22 3.89 27.93 -26.58
C SER A 22 2.85 27.62 -27.66
N TYR A 23 2.67 26.33 -27.99
CA TYR A 23 1.52 25.85 -28.75
C TYR A 23 0.81 24.76 -27.95
N SER A 24 -0.36 25.11 -27.42
CA SER A 24 -1.38 24.17 -26.98
C SER A 24 -2.23 23.78 -28.19
N ALA A 25 -2.18 22.50 -28.58
CA ALA A 25 -3.16 21.91 -29.49
C ALA A 25 -3.27 20.41 -29.19
N SER A 26 -4.41 19.99 -28.64
CA SER A 26 -4.86 18.60 -28.68
C SER A 26 -6.30 18.59 -29.19
N ALA A 27 -6.44 18.62 -30.52
CA ALA A 27 -7.66 18.17 -31.18
C ALA A 27 -7.55 16.65 -31.32
N GLN A 28 -8.42 15.91 -30.64
CA GLN A 28 -8.55 14.46 -30.85
C GLN A 28 -9.44 14.21 -32.06
N ASP A 29 -8.82 13.77 -33.14
CA ASP A 29 -9.47 13.35 -34.37
C ASP A 29 -10.17 12.00 -34.15
N ASN A 30 -11.48 11.95 -34.40
CA ASN A 30 -12.30 10.75 -34.26
C ASN A 30 -12.06 9.83 -35.46
N ALA A 31 -11.18 8.83 -35.29
CA ALA A 31 -10.99 7.77 -36.27
C ALA A 31 -12.21 6.83 -36.28
N LYS A 32 -13.10 7.04 -37.26
CA LYS A 32 -14.18 6.14 -37.66
C LYS A 32 -13.58 4.81 -38.17
N LYS A 33 -13.58 3.77 -37.33
CA LYS A 33 -13.20 2.40 -37.71
C LYS A 33 -14.45 1.62 -38.15
N THR A 34 -14.68 1.55 -39.46
CA THR A 34 -15.62 0.61 -40.06
C THR A 34 -14.96 -0.76 -40.20
N GLY A 35 -15.51 -1.79 -39.54
CA GLY A 35 -15.11 -3.17 -39.77
C GLY A 35 -15.85 -4.17 -38.87
N GLY A 36 -16.81 -4.88 -39.46
CA GLY A 36 -17.28 -6.21 -39.01
C GLY A 36 -18.04 -6.27 -37.69
N VAL A 37 -19.34 -5.96 -37.73
CA VAL A 37 -20.25 -6.22 -36.60
C VAL A 37 -20.63 -7.71 -36.62
N PHE A 38 -20.01 -8.50 -35.77
CA PHE A 38 -20.59 -9.74 -35.29
C PHE A 38 -21.41 -9.35 -34.05
N ASP A 39 -22.72 -9.15 -34.23
CA ASP A 39 -23.65 -8.80 -33.14
C ASP A 39 -23.79 -10.01 -32.20
N LEU A 40 -22.84 -10.13 -31.28
CA LEU A 40 -23.05 -10.87 -30.05
C LEU A 40 -24.00 -10.02 -29.20
N PRO A 41 -25.18 -10.54 -28.77
CA PRO A 41 -25.97 -9.82 -27.80
C PRO A 41 -25.13 -9.70 -26.53
N ALA A 42 -24.63 -8.49 -26.26
CA ALA A 42 -24.10 -8.13 -24.97
C ALA A 42 -25.27 -8.19 -23.99
N GLN A 43 -25.46 -9.38 -23.41
CA GLN A 43 -26.21 -9.54 -22.17
C GLN A 43 -25.42 -8.74 -21.13
N SER A 44 -25.75 -7.44 -21.05
CA SER A 44 -25.48 -6.62 -19.89
C SER A 44 -26.31 -7.20 -18.76
N ASN A 45 -25.82 -8.30 -18.21
CA ASN A 45 -26.14 -8.67 -16.85
C ASN A 45 -25.52 -7.57 -16.00
N ASN A 46 -26.27 -6.49 -15.84
CA ASN A 46 -26.25 -5.65 -14.64
C ASN A 46 -26.73 -6.48 -13.43
N ASN A 47 -26.23 -7.70 -13.29
CA ASN A 47 -25.89 -8.19 -11.97
C ASN A 47 -24.76 -7.26 -11.57
N GLY A 48 -25.11 -6.15 -10.92
CA GLY A 48 -24.18 -5.46 -10.07
C GLY A 48 -23.50 -6.54 -9.27
N ALA A 49 -22.25 -6.86 -9.65
CA ALA A 49 -21.37 -7.61 -8.80
C ALA A 49 -21.48 -6.87 -7.49
N SER A 50 -22.06 -7.55 -6.51
CA SER A 50 -22.25 -7.02 -5.18
C SER A 50 -20.85 -6.86 -4.61
N ASP A 51 -20.15 -5.80 -5.01
CA ASP A 51 -18.96 -5.22 -4.37
C ASP A 51 -19.41 -4.53 -3.07
N SER A 52 -20.21 -5.28 -2.33
CA SER A 52 -20.89 -4.97 -1.10
C SER A 52 -21.16 -6.35 -0.54
N ALA A 53 -20.61 -6.74 0.59
CA ALA A 53 -20.78 -5.96 1.77
C ALA A 53 -19.63 -6.29 2.71
N MET A 54 -18.73 -5.34 2.89
CA MET A 54 -18.15 -5.20 4.21
C MET A 54 -19.33 -5.11 5.18
N THR A 55 -19.55 -6.18 5.94
CA THR A 55 -20.70 -6.29 6.83
C THR A 55 -20.51 -5.41 8.07
N HIS A 56 -19.27 -4.98 8.31
CA HIS A 56 -18.87 -4.24 9.48
C HIS A 56 -18.01 -3.03 9.10
N PRO A 57 -18.02 -1.96 9.92
CA PRO A 57 -17.21 -0.77 9.68
C PRO A 57 -15.72 -1.11 9.74
N ILE A 58 -14.91 -0.26 9.10
CA ILE A 58 -13.45 -0.38 9.07
C ILE A 58 -12.88 -0.40 10.49
N LEU A 59 -11.98 -1.34 10.74
CA LEU A 59 -11.23 -1.47 11.98
C LEU A 59 -9.91 -0.70 11.89
N ASN A 60 -9.73 0.31 12.74
CA ASN A 60 -8.50 1.09 12.78
C ASN A 60 -7.66 0.65 13.97
N LEU A 61 -6.56 -0.05 13.70
CA LEU A 61 -5.64 -0.56 14.71
C LEU A 61 -4.40 0.32 14.84
N THR A 62 -3.97 0.52 16.07
CA THR A 62 -2.63 1.01 16.37
C THR A 62 -1.63 -0.15 16.29
N PRO A 63 -0.36 0.06 15.91
CA PRO A 63 0.60 -1.04 15.75
C PRO A 63 0.94 -1.80 17.04
N ASP A 64 0.66 -1.21 18.20
CA ASP A 64 1.01 -1.70 19.53
C ASP A 64 -0.12 -2.45 20.25
N LYS A 65 -1.35 -2.40 19.73
CA LYS A 65 -2.54 -2.83 20.45
C LYS A 65 -3.36 -3.83 19.65
N SER A 66 -3.56 -5.01 20.23
CA SER A 66 -4.52 -5.99 19.73
C SER A 66 -5.95 -5.58 20.09
N GLU A 67 -6.89 -5.91 19.23
CA GLU A 67 -8.31 -5.69 19.46
C GLU A 67 -9.06 -7.01 19.63
N LEU A 68 -9.92 -7.07 20.64
CA LEU A 68 -10.78 -8.20 20.91
C LEU A 68 -12.17 -7.89 20.36
N LEU A 69 -12.67 -8.75 19.48
CA LEU A 69 -13.98 -8.60 18.86
C LEU A 69 -14.87 -9.77 19.25
N THR A 70 -16.08 -9.45 19.67
CA THR A 70 -17.12 -10.43 19.99
C THR A 70 -18.00 -10.64 18.78
N LEU A 71 -18.27 -11.90 18.46
CA LEU A 71 -19.17 -12.33 17.39
C LEU A 71 -20.57 -12.58 17.93
N ASN A 72 -21.56 -12.39 17.07
CA ASN A 72 -22.96 -12.74 17.33
C ASN A 72 -23.26 -14.23 17.09
N LYS A 73 -22.35 -14.97 16.46
CA LYS A 73 -22.49 -16.39 16.08
C LYS A 73 -21.14 -17.10 16.21
N GLU A 74 -21.21 -18.42 16.41
CA GLU A 74 -20.02 -19.26 16.48
C GLU A 74 -19.30 -19.33 15.14
N ALA A 75 -18.04 -18.88 15.13
CA ALA A 75 -17.13 -19.04 14.02
C ALA A 75 -16.57 -20.47 13.96
N ALA A 76 -16.40 -20.96 12.74
CA ALA A 76 -15.65 -22.17 12.44
C ALA A 76 -14.25 -21.85 11.93
N SER A 77 -14.10 -20.78 11.16
CA SER A 77 -12.81 -20.40 10.58
C SER A 77 -12.72 -18.89 10.34
N VAL A 78 -11.47 -18.42 10.18
CA VAL A 78 -11.16 -17.05 9.81
C VAL A 78 -10.22 -17.08 8.61
N ILE A 79 -10.51 -16.24 7.63
CA ILE A 79 -9.71 -16.04 6.42
C ILE A 79 -9.12 -14.64 6.51
N VAL A 80 -7.79 -14.55 6.50
CA VAL A 80 -7.07 -13.28 6.52
C VAL A 80 -6.61 -12.96 5.11
N GLY A 81 -6.95 -11.77 4.61
CA GLY A 81 -6.59 -11.35 3.25
C GLY A 81 -5.08 -11.17 3.09
N ASN A 82 -4.46 -10.39 3.97
CA ASN A 82 -3.00 -10.23 4.00
C ASN A 82 -2.45 -10.43 5.43
N PRO A 83 -1.78 -11.58 5.71
CA PRO A 83 -1.24 -11.91 7.02
C PRO A 83 0.05 -11.16 7.38
N ASN A 84 0.64 -10.40 6.44
CA ASN A 84 1.82 -9.58 6.74
C ASN A 84 1.45 -8.34 7.57
N HIS A 85 0.21 -7.85 7.46
CA HIS A 85 -0.26 -6.66 8.18
C HIS A 85 -0.99 -7.00 9.47
N ILE A 86 -1.74 -8.10 9.50
CA ILE A 86 -2.53 -8.52 10.66
C ILE A 86 -2.47 -10.03 10.83
N ASN A 87 -2.65 -10.49 12.06
CA ASN A 87 -3.01 -11.87 12.35
C ASN A 87 -4.37 -11.86 13.06
N VAL A 88 -5.21 -12.86 12.80
CA VAL A 88 -6.50 -13.01 13.47
C VAL A 88 -6.60 -14.43 14.01
N MET A 89 -6.89 -14.54 15.30
CA MET A 89 -7.01 -15.82 15.99
C MET A 89 -8.36 -15.90 16.69
N LEU A 90 -8.97 -17.08 16.64
CA LEU A 90 -10.13 -17.40 17.44
C LEU A 90 -9.65 -17.82 18.83
N ASP A 91 -10.01 -17.04 19.85
CA ASP A 91 -9.77 -17.39 21.26
C ASP A 91 -10.88 -18.32 21.76
N THR A 92 -12.12 -17.97 21.42
CA THR A 92 -13.30 -18.85 21.56
C THR A 92 -14.10 -18.83 20.26
N PRO A 93 -15.08 -19.74 20.05
CA PRO A 93 -15.94 -19.68 18.87
C PRO A 93 -16.65 -18.35 18.68
N ASN A 94 -16.82 -17.55 19.74
CA ASN A 94 -17.51 -16.25 19.69
C ASN A 94 -16.57 -15.05 19.91
N THR A 95 -15.26 -15.28 20.04
CA THR A 95 -14.30 -14.22 20.37
C THR A 95 -13.06 -14.34 19.51
N LEU A 96 -12.72 -13.26 18.82
CA LEU A 96 -11.53 -13.18 17.99
C LEU A 96 -10.60 -12.07 18.46
N ILE A 97 -9.30 -12.35 18.36
CA ILE A 97 -8.23 -11.43 18.69
C ILE A 97 -7.55 -11.05 17.38
N VAL A 98 -7.61 -9.75 17.05
CA VAL A 98 -6.92 -9.17 15.90
C VAL A 98 -5.62 -8.55 16.38
N VAL A 99 -4.50 -9.10 15.93
CA VAL A 99 -3.16 -8.68 16.30
C VAL A 99 -2.51 -7.94 15.12
N PRO A 100 -2.20 -6.65 15.25
CA PRO A 100 -1.46 -5.92 14.22
C PRO A 100 -0.02 -6.45 14.11
N ARG A 101 0.53 -6.52 12.89
CA ARG A 101 1.90 -6.96 12.62
C ARG A 101 2.76 -5.88 11.96
N ALA A 102 2.22 -5.22 10.94
CA ALA A 102 2.90 -4.17 10.19
C ALA A 102 1.88 -3.15 9.69
N ALA A 103 2.31 -1.91 9.50
CA ALA A 103 1.44 -0.87 8.98
C ALA A 103 0.97 -1.23 7.55
N GLY A 104 -0.28 -0.90 7.24
CA GLY A 104 -0.88 -1.24 5.96
C GLY A 104 -2.38 -1.48 6.05
N ALA A 105 -2.97 -1.89 4.92
CA ALA A 105 -4.38 -2.24 4.84
C ALA A 105 -4.52 -3.75 4.62
N SER A 106 -5.49 -4.34 5.29
CA SER A 106 -5.86 -5.75 5.14
C SER A 106 -7.37 -5.88 5.30
N HIS A 107 -7.84 -7.12 5.31
CA HIS A 107 -9.19 -7.46 5.69
C HIS A 107 -9.19 -8.89 6.24
N PHE A 108 -10.26 -9.23 6.95
CA PHE A 108 -10.51 -10.61 7.32
C PHE A 108 -12.00 -10.92 7.17
N THR A 109 -12.27 -12.20 6.94
CA THR A 109 -13.61 -12.76 6.82
C THR A 109 -13.74 -13.89 7.81
N VAL A 110 -14.79 -13.85 8.63
CA VAL A 110 -15.13 -14.87 9.62
C VAL A 110 -16.27 -15.71 9.06
N VAL A 111 -16.08 -17.03 9.07
CA VAL A 111 -17.02 -17.98 8.48
C VAL A 111 -17.56 -18.89 9.57
N GLY A 112 -18.88 -19.10 9.55
CA GLY A 112 -19.59 -19.99 10.46
C GLY A 112 -19.50 -21.45 10.07
N LYS A 113 -19.98 -22.34 10.95
CA LYS A 113 -20.02 -23.79 10.72
C LYS A 113 -20.88 -24.20 9.51
N ASP A 114 -21.86 -23.37 9.16
CA ASP A 114 -22.76 -23.51 8.02
C ASP A 114 -22.17 -22.97 6.70
N GLY A 115 -20.94 -22.43 6.74
CA GLY A 115 -20.32 -21.77 5.60
C GLY A 115 -20.81 -20.33 5.38
N SER A 116 -21.65 -19.78 6.26
CA SER A 116 -22.12 -18.40 6.14
C SER A 116 -21.03 -17.41 6.56
N ILE A 117 -20.99 -16.25 5.89
CA ILE A 117 -20.12 -15.13 6.30
C ILE A 117 -20.76 -14.47 7.51
N ILE A 118 -20.11 -14.60 8.67
CA ILE A 118 -20.55 -13.96 9.92
C ILE A 118 -20.11 -12.50 9.93
N MET A 119 -18.88 -12.24 9.52
CA MET A 119 -18.26 -10.93 9.54
C MET A 119 -17.26 -10.81 8.40
N GLN A 120 -17.24 -9.65 7.75
CA GLN A 120 -16.22 -9.25 6.79
C GLN A 120 -15.89 -7.80 7.07
N ARG A 121 -14.60 -7.54 7.30
CA ARG A 121 -14.16 -6.25 7.84
C ARG A 121 -12.79 -5.88 7.28
N HIS A 122 -12.67 -4.63 6.80
CA HIS A 122 -11.40 -4.02 6.50
C HIS A 122 -10.65 -3.63 7.76
N VAL A 123 -9.34 -3.75 7.73
CA VAL A 123 -8.45 -3.37 8.83
C VAL A 123 -7.36 -2.46 8.30
N ILE A 124 -7.15 -1.34 8.98
CA ILE A 124 -6.06 -0.41 8.70
C ILE A 124 -5.15 -0.38 9.93
N VAL A 125 -3.90 -0.79 9.75
CA VAL A 125 -2.88 -0.78 10.80
C VAL A 125 -2.02 0.47 10.64
N GLY A 126 -1.89 1.26 11.71
CA GLY A 126 -1.24 2.57 11.70
C GLY A 126 -2.19 3.73 11.35
N GLY A 127 -3.47 3.42 11.15
CA GLY A 127 -4.55 4.40 11.00
C GLY A 127 -5.31 4.64 12.31
N GLY A 128 -4.66 4.47 13.47
CA GLY A 128 -5.28 4.46 14.79
C GLY A 128 -6.34 5.56 14.97
N ALA A 129 -7.46 5.20 15.63
CA ALA A 129 -8.57 6.12 15.88
C ALA A 129 -8.13 7.40 16.61
N ASN A 130 -7.11 7.28 17.46
CA ASN A 130 -6.47 8.40 18.16
C ASN A 130 -5.08 8.64 17.58
N LYS A 131 -4.99 9.55 16.62
CA LYS A 131 -3.72 9.94 15.95
C LYS A 131 -2.81 10.79 16.85
N GLU A 132 -3.29 11.22 18.00
CA GLU A 132 -2.66 12.26 18.83
C GLU A 132 -1.29 11.84 19.38
N ASN A 133 -1.10 10.55 19.67
CA ASN A 133 0.13 10.03 20.27
C ASN A 133 1.02 9.28 19.27
N TYR A 134 0.72 9.31 17.97
CA TYR A 134 1.44 8.54 16.95
C TYR A 134 2.10 9.43 15.91
N VAL A 135 3.42 9.31 15.77
CA VAL A 135 4.21 10.07 14.80
C VAL A 135 4.84 9.14 13.77
N ARG A 136 4.64 9.41 12.49
CA ARG A 136 5.31 8.69 11.39
C ARG A 136 6.36 9.58 10.75
N ILE A 137 7.62 9.17 10.84
CA ILE A 137 8.76 9.88 10.26
C ILE A 137 9.15 9.17 8.97
N ARG A 138 9.14 9.90 7.85
CA ARG A 138 9.69 9.42 6.57
C ARG A 138 11.05 10.08 6.34
N ARG A 139 12.10 9.30 6.13
CA ARG A 139 13.47 9.79 5.93
C ARG A 139 13.87 9.58 4.47
N SER A 140 14.55 10.56 3.86
CA SER A 140 15.10 10.43 2.52
C SER A 140 16.45 9.71 2.57
N CYS A 141 16.49 8.45 2.14
CA CYS A 141 17.71 7.63 2.13
C CYS A 141 18.61 7.87 0.90
N GLY A 142 18.72 9.12 0.44
CA GLY A 142 19.27 9.46 -0.88
C GLY A 142 20.75 9.14 -1.11
N ASN A 143 21.53 8.82 -0.07
CA ASN A 143 22.98 8.60 -0.17
C ASN A 143 23.49 7.42 0.70
N ALA A 144 22.64 6.46 1.06
CA ALA A 144 23.07 5.31 1.87
C ALA A 144 23.87 4.32 1.01
N THR A 145 25.16 4.58 0.81
CA THR A 145 26.14 3.64 0.25
C THR A 145 26.70 2.74 1.36
N GLY A 146 26.33 1.46 1.35
CA GLY A 146 26.79 0.47 2.33
C GLY A 146 25.74 0.11 3.37
N SER A 147 26.08 -0.85 4.24
CA SER A 147 25.23 -1.52 5.25
C SER A 147 24.71 -0.62 6.39
N GLN A 148 24.46 0.66 6.14
CA GLN A 148 23.74 1.52 7.05
C GLN A 148 22.24 1.34 6.85
N SER A 149 21.59 0.83 7.89
CA SER A 149 20.16 0.63 8.02
C SER A 149 19.42 1.96 7.97
N CYS A 150 19.25 2.52 6.77
CA CYS A 150 18.35 3.65 6.57
C CYS A 150 16.93 3.10 6.43
N GLU A 151 16.17 3.12 7.52
CA GLU A 151 14.73 2.84 7.45
C GLU A 151 14.00 4.07 6.91
N GLU A 152 13.40 3.90 5.73
CA GLU A 152 12.69 4.97 5.03
C GLU A 152 11.48 5.47 5.81
N THR A 153 10.84 4.63 6.64
CA THR A 153 9.67 5.00 7.43
C THR A 153 9.69 4.33 8.81
N SER A 154 9.71 5.14 9.87
CA SER A 154 9.57 4.70 11.26
C SER A 154 8.30 5.28 11.88
N VAL A 155 7.71 4.55 12.82
CA VAL A 155 6.53 4.99 13.59
C VAL A 155 6.92 5.07 15.06
N TYR A 156 6.48 6.12 15.75
CA TYR A 156 6.73 6.35 17.17
C TYR A 156 5.41 6.56 17.93
N PHE A 157 5.38 6.09 19.17
CA PHE A 157 4.32 6.36 20.15
C PHE A 157 4.85 7.33 21.21
N CYS A 158 4.19 8.48 21.39
CA CYS A 158 4.67 9.60 22.19
C CYS A 158 3.59 10.14 23.15
N PRO A 159 3.29 9.47 24.27
CA PRO A 159 2.44 10.04 25.32
C PRO A 159 3.16 11.15 26.12
N ASP A 160 4.45 10.96 26.38
CA ASP A 160 5.32 11.95 27.05
C ASP A 160 6.70 12.00 26.35
N VAL A 161 7.32 10.82 26.21
CA VAL A 161 8.56 10.60 25.44
C VAL A 161 8.28 9.62 24.29
N CYS A 162 8.97 9.79 23.17
CA CYS A 162 8.73 9.01 21.97
C CYS A 162 9.46 7.67 21.99
N HIS A 163 8.71 6.58 21.81
CA HIS A 163 9.22 5.22 21.67
C HIS A 163 8.95 4.68 20.27
N GLU A 164 9.95 4.06 19.66
CA GLU A 164 9.80 3.44 18.34
C GLU A 164 8.91 2.21 18.42
N VAL A 165 7.90 2.16 17.56
CA VAL A 165 7.00 1.02 17.40
C VAL A 165 7.56 0.20 16.24
N SER A 166 8.55 -0.64 16.54
CA SER A 166 9.24 -1.43 15.53
C SER A 166 8.25 -2.34 14.82
N GLN A 167 8.09 -2.13 13.51
CA GLN A 167 7.43 -3.10 12.65
C GLN A 167 8.46 -4.19 12.43
N ASN A 168 8.36 -5.30 13.18
CA ASN A 168 9.30 -6.42 13.09
C ASN A 168 9.45 -6.90 11.63
N GLN A 169 10.42 -6.33 10.92
CA GLN A 169 10.96 -6.90 9.70
C GLN A 169 11.86 -8.04 10.15
N THR A 170 11.31 -9.25 10.22
CA THR A 170 12.13 -10.45 10.10
C THR A 170 12.74 -10.46 8.69
N ASN A 171 13.83 -9.71 8.54
CA ASN A 171 14.70 -9.78 7.39
C ASN A 171 15.59 -11.02 7.58
N THR A 172 15.01 -12.20 7.35
CA THR A 172 15.78 -13.43 7.22
C THR A 172 16.50 -13.40 5.88
N ARG A 173 17.67 -12.74 5.84
CA ARG A 173 18.72 -13.10 4.89
C ARG A 173 19.23 -14.49 5.28
N SER A 174 18.54 -15.51 4.78
CA SER A 174 19.07 -16.87 4.74
C SER A 174 20.27 -16.86 3.81
N GLY A 175 21.46 -17.04 4.38
CA GLY A 175 22.69 -17.21 3.63
C GLY A 175 22.60 -18.40 2.67
N ARG A 176 23.19 -18.21 1.50
CA ARG A 176 23.90 -19.26 0.77
C ARG A 176 24.95 -18.63 -0.12
#